data_AF-A0A7X7Z7V8-F1
#
_entry.id   AF-A0A7X7Z7V8-F1
#
_cell.length_a   1.000
_cell.length_b   1.000
_cell.length_c   1.000
_cell.angle_alpha   90.00
_cell.angle_beta   90.00
_cell.angle_gamma   90.00
#
_symmetry.space_group_name_H-M   'P 1'
#
loop_
_entity.id
_entity.type
_entity.pdbx_description
1 polymer ?
#
loop_
_entity_poly.entity_id
_entity_poly.type
_entity_poly.pdbx_seq_one_letter_code
_entity_poly.pdbx_strand_id
1 'polypeptide(L)'
;MAKNTNELLSEEKEAKIREEIYEIDVRLQELDAIFEQYEEALFEREEEILSEEEVEESSAEYRKLKKKKKELAKSLKKSKWDIIPLWMVIYFVLQFIFSFTLIQVQLSVFFALWLGEIIYNVWDTGAWLIYTLLFLIPFLCLVASSIIFLFLKDKNKKKIFGIFFLIHSLEVIITVVIMLVRIL
;
A
#
# COMPACT_ATOMS: atom_id res chain seq x y z
N MET A 1 21.19 10.99 2.64
CA MET A 1 21.00 12.18 1.78
C MET A 1 20.42 11.87 0.40
N ALA A 2 20.78 10.76 -0.28
CA ALA A 2 20.25 10.43 -1.62
C ALA A 2 18.74 10.15 -1.73
N LYS A 3 18.06 9.82 -0.62
CA LYS A 3 16.62 9.51 -0.61
C LYS A 3 15.75 10.76 -0.79
N ASN A 4 16.15 11.88 -0.19
CA ASN A 4 15.44 13.16 -0.30
C ASN A 4 15.48 13.72 -1.72
N THR A 5 16.60 13.58 -2.42
CA THR A 5 16.77 14.14 -3.78
C THR A 5 15.87 13.45 -4.79
N ASN A 6 15.68 12.13 -4.68
CA ASN A 6 14.78 11.37 -5.55
C ASN A 6 13.29 11.62 -5.23
N GLU A 7 12.93 11.80 -3.97
CA GLU A 7 11.57 12.17 -3.56
C GLU A 7 11.21 13.57 -4.07
N LEU A 8 12.11 14.54 -3.91
CA LEU A 8 11.96 15.91 -4.43
C LEU A 8 11.81 15.93 -5.97
N LEU A 9 12.66 15.17 -6.69
CA LEU A 9 12.56 15.03 -8.15
C LEU A 9 11.26 14.37 -8.62
N SER A 10 10.68 13.48 -7.80
CA SER A 10 9.39 12.83 -8.08
C SER A 10 8.23 13.81 -7.87
N GLU A 11 8.25 14.57 -6.78
CA GLU A 11 7.22 15.56 -6.46
C GLU A 11 7.20 16.70 -7.48
N GLU A 12 8.36 17.17 -7.91
CA GLU A 12 8.48 18.22 -8.93
C GLU A 12 7.95 17.75 -10.29
N LYS A 13 8.23 16.50 -10.69
CA LYS A 13 7.64 15.90 -11.89
C LYS A 13 6.12 15.73 -11.77
N GLU A 14 5.62 15.29 -10.62
CA GLU A 14 4.17 15.17 -10.38
C GLU A 14 3.48 16.54 -10.42
N ALA A 15 4.11 17.57 -9.87
CA ALA A 15 3.61 18.94 -9.91
C ALA A 15 3.52 19.45 -11.36
N LYS A 16 4.57 19.24 -12.16
CA LYS A 16 4.58 19.63 -13.57
C LYS A 16 3.51 18.93 -14.40
N ILE A 17 3.29 17.63 -14.17
CA ILE A 17 2.22 16.89 -14.87
C ILE A 17 0.83 17.40 -14.46
N ARG A 18 0.64 17.82 -13.19
CA ARG A 18 -0.63 18.41 -12.74
C ARG A 18 -0.88 19.78 -13.37
N GLU A 19 0.16 20.58 -13.51
CA GLU A 19 0.12 21.87 -14.21
C GLU A 19 -0.25 21.67 -15.69
N GLU A 20 0.40 20.74 -16.38
CA GLU A 20 0.06 20.40 -17.77
C GLU A 20 -1.39 19.90 -17.91
N ILE A 21 -1.92 19.13 -16.95
CA ILE A 21 -3.32 18.71 -16.95
C ILE A 21 -4.25 19.92 -16.75
N TYR A 22 -3.88 20.85 -15.88
CA TYR A 22 -4.67 22.05 -15.64
C TYR A 22 -4.74 22.94 -16.88
N GLU A 23 -3.62 23.16 -17.56
CA GLU A 23 -3.59 23.90 -18.84
C GLU A 23 -4.48 23.24 -19.90
N ILE A 24 -4.43 21.90 -20.00
CA ILE A 24 -5.31 21.16 -20.91
C ILE A 24 -6.79 21.37 -20.53
N ASP A 25 -7.12 21.43 -19.24
CA ASP A 25 -8.50 21.63 -18.79
C ASP A 25 -9.02 23.03 -19.10
N VAL A 26 -8.18 24.06 -18.92
CA VAL A 26 -8.52 25.42 -19.35
C VAL A 26 -8.78 25.46 -20.85
N ARG A 27 -7.90 24.87 -21.66
CA ARG A 27 -8.06 24.84 -23.12
C ARG A 27 -9.30 24.07 -23.57
N LEU A 28 -9.66 22.98 -22.89
CA LEU A 28 -10.89 22.24 -23.18
C LEU A 28 -12.14 23.09 -22.86
N GLN A 29 -12.12 23.87 -21.76
CA GLN A 29 -13.21 24.79 -21.43
C GLN A 29 -13.34 25.93 -22.45
N GLU A 30 -12.23 26.47 -22.94
CA GLU A 30 -12.24 27.45 -24.03
C GLU A 30 -12.87 26.87 -25.30
N LEU A 31 -12.50 25.64 -25.69
CA LEU A 31 -13.08 24.96 -26.84
C LEU A 31 -14.58 24.68 -26.65
N ASP A 32 -14.99 24.24 -25.46
CA ASP A 32 -16.41 24.03 -25.15
C ASP A 32 -17.21 25.35 -25.28
N ALA A 33 -16.65 26.48 -24.83
CA ALA A 33 -17.29 27.80 -25.00
C ALA A 33 -17.36 28.25 -26.47
N ILE A 34 -16.33 27.95 -27.28
CA ILE A 34 -16.34 28.23 -28.72
C ILE A 34 -17.43 27.40 -29.42
N PHE A 35 -17.56 26.11 -29.08
CA PHE A 35 -18.61 25.27 -29.64
C PHE A 35 -20.02 25.73 -29.23
N GLU A 36 -20.22 26.14 -27.97
CA GLU A 36 -21.49 26.67 -27.49
C GLU A 36 -21.88 27.97 -28.22
N GLN A 37 -20.93 28.90 -28.40
CA GLN A 37 -21.16 30.13 -29.17
C GLN A 37 -21.47 29.85 -30.65
N TYR A 38 -20.79 28.88 -31.24
CA TYR A 38 -21.03 28.47 -32.62
C TYR A 38 -22.43 27.86 -32.77
N GLU A 39 -22.83 26.96 -31.87
CA GLU A 39 -24.17 26.40 -31.87
C GLU A 39 -25.24 27.49 -31.67
N GLU A 40 -25.06 28.41 -30.71
CA GLU A 40 -25.99 29.53 -30.48
C GLU A 40 -26.13 30.41 -31.73
N ALA A 41 -25.02 30.80 -32.37
CA ALA A 41 -25.06 31.63 -33.57
C ALA A 41 -25.72 30.91 -34.76
N LEU A 42 -25.43 29.62 -34.93
CA LEU A 42 -26.01 28.82 -36.01
C LEU A 42 -27.52 28.60 -35.82
N PHE A 43 -27.96 28.32 -34.59
CA PHE A 43 -29.36 28.00 -34.28
C PHE A 43 -30.25 29.23 -34.08
N GLU A 44 -29.75 30.28 -33.42
CA GLU A 44 -30.57 31.46 -33.09
C GLU A 44 -30.46 32.57 -34.13
N ARG A 45 -29.31 32.70 -34.79
CA ARG A 45 -29.02 33.82 -35.71
C ARG A 45 -28.91 33.39 -37.17
N GLU A 46 -28.91 32.08 -37.44
CA GLU A 46 -28.61 31.50 -38.76
C GLU A 46 -27.27 32.02 -39.33
N GLU A 47 -26.34 32.40 -38.44
CA GLU A 47 -25.04 32.97 -38.79
C GLU A 47 -23.93 31.92 -38.59
N GLU A 48 -23.20 31.64 -39.66
CA GLU A 48 -22.05 30.73 -39.62
C GLU A 48 -20.80 31.52 -39.22
N ILE A 49 -20.48 31.52 -37.92
CA ILE A 49 -19.37 32.29 -37.34
C ILE A 49 -18.00 31.59 -37.42
N LEU A 50 -17.99 30.29 -37.72
CA LEU A 50 -16.79 29.48 -37.95
C LEU A 50 -16.94 28.74 -39.27
N SER A 51 -15.86 28.63 -40.01
CA SER A 51 -15.80 27.78 -41.21
C SER A 51 -15.79 26.29 -40.85
N GLU A 52 -16.20 25.43 -41.78
CA GLU A 52 -16.15 23.97 -41.60
C GLU A 52 -14.73 23.49 -41.25
N GLU A 53 -13.69 24.10 -41.83
CA GLU A 53 -12.28 23.78 -41.51
C GLU A 53 -11.92 24.13 -40.06
N GLU A 54 -12.36 25.28 -39.53
CA GLU A 54 -12.10 25.70 -38.15
C GLU A 54 -12.83 24.81 -37.12
N VAL A 55 -14.03 24.35 -37.46
CA VAL A 55 -14.80 23.40 -36.63
C VAL A 55 -14.10 22.03 -36.61
N GLU A 56 -13.62 21.55 -37.77
CA GLU A 56 -12.89 20.28 -37.85
C GLU A 56 -11.56 20.34 -37.10
N GLU A 57 -10.80 21.44 -37.23
CA GLU A 57 -9.54 21.67 -36.51
C GLU A 57 -9.78 21.71 -34.99
N SER A 58 -10.78 22.47 -34.54
CA SER A 58 -11.14 22.58 -33.12
C SER A 58 -11.59 21.23 -32.54
N SER A 59 -12.34 20.44 -33.31
CA SER A 59 -12.78 19.09 -32.91
C SER A 59 -11.60 18.11 -32.83
N ALA A 60 -10.65 18.20 -33.77
CA ALA A 60 -9.43 17.42 -33.76
C ALA A 60 -8.54 17.79 -32.55
N GLU A 61 -8.38 19.09 -32.25
CA GLU A 61 -7.68 19.59 -31.08
C GLU A 61 -8.31 19.03 -29.79
N TYR A 62 -9.64 19.15 -29.65
CA TYR A 62 -10.38 18.64 -28.50
C TYR A 62 -10.13 17.15 -28.25
N ARG A 63 -10.22 16.32 -29.30
CA ARG A 63 -9.97 14.87 -29.20
C ARG A 63 -8.52 14.58 -28.79
N LYS A 64 -7.56 15.32 -29.34
CA LYS A 64 -6.12 15.18 -29.03
C LYS A 64 -5.82 15.56 -27.59
N LEU A 65 -6.37 16.67 -27.11
CA LEU A 65 -6.23 17.14 -25.73
C LEU A 65 -6.85 16.15 -24.73
N LYS A 66 -8.05 15.63 -25.01
CA LYS A 66 -8.70 14.61 -24.17
C LYS A 66 -7.88 13.32 -24.08
N LYS A 67 -7.25 12.90 -25.18
CA LYS A 67 -6.34 11.74 -25.19
C LYS A 67 -5.07 12.02 -24.37
N LYS A 68 -4.45 13.19 -24.57
CA LYS A 68 -3.25 13.62 -23.83
C LYS A 68 -3.52 13.71 -22.32
N LYS A 69 -4.64 14.31 -21.90
CA LYS A 69 -5.11 14.34 -20.50
C LYS A 69 -5.20 12.94 -19.91
N LYS A 70 -5.80 11.99 -20.65
CA LYS A 70 -5.95 10.61 -20.19
C LYS A 70 -4.60 9.89 -20.03
N GLU A 71 -3.64 10.15 -20.91
CA GLU A 71 -2.29 9.61 -20.84
C GLU A 71 -1.51 10.18 -19.64
N LEU A 72 -1.56 11.49 -19.43
CA LEU A 72 -0.96 12.16 -18.26
C LEU A 72 -1.60 11.73 -16.94
N ALA A 73 -2.92 11.56 -16.91
CA ALA A 73 -3.61 11.05 -15.71
C ALA A 73 -3.22 9.59 -15.38
N LYS A 74 -2.88 8.78 -16.40
CA LYS A 74 -2.37 7.42 -16.19
C LYS A 74 -0.94 7.42 -15.66
N SER A 75 -0.07 8.34 -16.12
CA SER A 75 1.29 8.44 -15.59
C SER A 75 1.34 8.90 -14.14
N LEU A 76 0.35 9.67 -13.69
CA LEU A 76 0.17 10.06 -12.28
C LEU A 76 -0.38 8.93 -11.37
N LYS A 77 -0.93 7.84 -11.93
CA LYS A 77 -1.41 6.73 -11.09
C LYS A 77 -0.22 5.97 -10.49
N LYS A 78 0.10 6.31 -9.24
CA LYS A 78 1.06 5.55 -8.42
C LYS A 78 0.68 4.07 -8.41
N SER A 79 1.68 3.21 -8.63
CA SER A 79 1.50 1.76 -8.53
C SER A 79 1.05 1.41 -7.11
N LYS A 80 0.25 0.35 -6.96
CA LYS A 80 -0.13 -0.15 -5.61
C LYS A 80 1.10 -0.49 -4.76
N TRP A 81 2.23 -0.76 -5.41
CA TRP A 81 3.52 -1.07 -4.79
C TRP A 81 4.25 0.18 -4.27
N ASP A 82 4.06 1.35 -4.89
CA ASP A 82 4.68 2.60 -4.46
C ASP A 82 4.08 3.13 -3.14
N ILE A 83 2.91 2.60 -2.76
CA ILE A 83 2.21 2.93 -1.52
C ILE A 83 2.81 2.18 -0.33
N ILE A 84 3.50 1.05 -0.56
CA ILE A 84 4.00 0.17 0.51
C ILE A 84 5.38 0.67 0.96
N PRO A 85 5.54 1.09 2.23
CA PRO A 85 6.83 1.54 2.71
C PRO A 85 7.81 0.37 2.84
N LEU A 86 9.09 0.62 2.57
CA LEU A 86 10.14 -0.41 2.56
C LEU A 86 10.20 -1.24 3.85
N TRP A 87 10.02 -0.61 5.02
CA TRP A 87 10.03 -1.32 6.30
C TRP A 87 8.94 -2.40 6.39
N MET A 88 7.78 -2.17 5.74
CA MET A 88 6.66 -3.11 5.75
C MET A 88 6.98 -4.32 4.88
N VAL A 89 7.69 -4.11 3.76
CA VAL A 89 8.22 -5.20 2.92
C VAL A 89 9.24 -6.03 3.70
N ILE A 90 10.22 -5.37 4.34
CA ILE A 90 11.22 -6.04 5.18
C ILE A 90 10.54 -6.84 6.29
N TYR A 91 9.56 -6.23 6.96
CA TYR A 91 8.76 -6.88 7.99
C TYR A 91 8.08 -8.13 7.45
N PHE A 92 7.42 -8.09 6.28
CA PHE A 92 6.74 -9.27 5.72
C PHE A 92 7.70 -10.40 5.36
N VAL A 93 8.90 -10.08 4.86
CA VAL A 93 9.92 -11.09 4.57
C VAL A 93 10.40 -11.77 5.86
N LEU A 94 10.71 -10.98 6.89
CA LEU A 94 11.09 -11.52 8.19
C LEU A 94 9.95 -12.33 8.80
N GLN A 95 8.72 -11.80 8.76
CA GLN A 95 7.53 -12.47 9.25
C GLN A 95 7.37 -13.82 8.57
N PHE A 96 7.49 -13.89 7.24
CA PHE A 96 7.38 -15.14 6.50
C PHE A 96 8.42 -16.19 6.97
N ILE A 97 9.67 -15.78 7.18
CA ILE A 97 10.72 -16.68 7.66
C ILE A 97 10.44 -17.14 9.09
N PHE A 98 10.10 -16.22 10.00
CA PHE A 98 9.90 -16.52 11.42
C PHE A 98 8.54 -17.18 11.72
N SER A 99 7.58 -17.09 10.81
CA SER A 99 6.28 -17.77 10.93
C SER A 99 6.33 -19.21 10.43
N PHE A 100 7.46 -19.64 9.85
CA PHE A 100 7.63 -21.03 9.45
C PHE A 100 7.59 -21.92 10.70
N THR A 101 6.63 -22.85 10.74
CA THR A 101 6.32 -23.65 11.93
C THR A 101 7.56 -24.31 12.54
N LEU A 102 8.47 -24.88 11.73
CA LEU A 102 9.70 -25.51 12.26
C LEU A 102 10.62 -24.51 12.96
N ILE A 103 10.82 -23.32 12.37
CA ILE A 103 11.67 -22.27 12.95
C ILE A 103 11.04 -21.78 14.25
N GLN A 104 9.74 -21.54 14.23
CA GLN A 104 9.00 -21.04 15.39
C GLN A 104 9.00 -22.05 16.55
N VAL A 105 8.83 -23.35 16.27
CA VAL A 105 8.95 -24.41 17.28
C VAL A 105 10.37 -24.47 17.84
N GLN A 106 11.40 -24.47 16.99
CA GLN A 106 12.80 -24.52 17.45
C GLN A 106 13.16 -23.33 18.34
N LEU A 107 12.80 -22.11 17.93
CA LEU A 107 13.01 -20.91 18.73
C LEU A 107 12.28 -20.98 20.06
N SER A 108 11.04 -21.47 20.05
CA SER A 108 10.23 -21.61 21.27
C SER A 108 10.83 -22.60 22.25
N VAL A 109 11.27 -23.78 21.77
CA VAL A 109 11.93 -24.79 22.61
C VAL A 109 13.26 -24.27 23.15
N PHE A 110 14.10 -23.69 22.29
CA PHE A 110 15.39 -23.14 22.70
C PHE A 110 15.22 -22.04 23.76
N PHE A 111 14.29 -21.12 23.53
CA PHE A 111 13.97 -20.05 24.47
C PHE A 111 13.44 -20.60 25.80
N ALA A 112 12.51 -21.57 25.75
CA ALA A 112 11.93 -22.17 26.95
C ALA A 112 12.96 -22.91 27.80
N LEU A 113 13.90 -23.64 27.18
CA LEU A 113 14.98 -24.31 27.88
C LEU A 113 15.98 -23.30 28.47
N TRP A 114 16.45 -22.34 27.66
CA TRP A 114 17.43 -21.35 28.11
C TRP A 114 16.90 -20.49 29.26
N LEU A 115 15.70 -19.93 29.13
CA LEU A 115 15.13 -19.09 30.18
C LEU A 115 14.62 -19.92 31.36
N GLY A 116 14.09 -21.12 31.09
CA GLY A 116 13.66 -22.06 32.11
C GLY A 116 14.81 -22.48 33.02
N GLU A 117 15.99 -22.78 32.46
CA GLU A 117 17.19 -23.13 33.23
C GLU A 117 17.65 -21.97 34.14
N ILE A 118 17.69 -20.74 33.60
CA ILE A 118 18.04 -19.55 34.39
C ILE A 118 17.10 -19.38 35.59
N ILE A 119 15.79 -19.52 35.37
CA ILE A 119 14.79 -19.34 36.43
C ILE A 119 14.85 -20.50 37.42
N TYR A 120 14.97 -21.75 36.95
CA TYR A 120 15.02 -22.93 37.81
C TYR A 120 16.22 -22.91 38.76
N ASN A 121 17.35 -22.35 38.33
CA ASN A 121 18.52 -22.15 39.18
C ASN A 121 18.28 -21.18 40.34
N VAL A 122 17.22 -20.37 40.28
CA VAL A 122 16.84 -19.40 41.33
C VAL A 122 15.60 -19.86 42.10
N TRP A 123 14.65 -20.51 41.43
CA TRP A 123 13.38 -20.95 42.01
C TRP A 123 12.90 -22.23 41.33
N ASP A 124 12.69 -23.29 42.11
CA ASP A 124 12.04 -24.51 41.62
C ASP A 124 10.57 -24.24 41.30
N THR A 125 10.30 -24.05 40.02
CA THR A 125 8.97 -23.82 39.48
C THR A 125 8.31 -25.11 38.97
N GLY A 126 9.00 -26.24 38.90
CA GLY A 126 8.48 -27.44 38.22
C GLY A 126 8.15 -27.23 36.72
N ALA A 127 7.43 -28.19 36.14
CA ALA A 127 7.26 -28.32 34.67
C ALA A 127 6.35 -27.25 34.02
N TRP A 128 5.46 -26.60 34.78
CA TRP A 128 4.51 -25.62 34.22
C TRP A 128 5.20 -24.38 33.65
N LEU A 129 6.37 -24.00 34.18
CA LEU A 129 7.17 -22.88 33.67
C LEU A 129 7.59 -23.15 32.22
N ILE A 130 8.12 -24.34 31.94
CA ILE A 130 8.57 -24.70 30.59
C ILE A 130 7.41 -24.61 29.60
N TYR A 131 6.22 -25.10 29.97
CA TYR A 131 5.03 -25.00 29.13
C TYR A 131 4.62 -23.55 28.87
N THR A 132 4.69 -22.68 29.88
CA THR A 132 4.38 -21.26 29.74
C THR A 132 5.38 -20.57 28.80
N LEU A 133 6.67 -20.85 28.95
CA LEU A 133 7.72 -20.28 28.11
C LEU A 133 7.66 -20.78 26.67
N LEU A 134 7.23 -22.04 26.46
CA LEU A 134 7.07 -22.64 25.14
C LEU A 134 6.11 -21.83 24.25
N PHE A 135 5.04 -21.27 24.81
CA PHE A 135 4.06 -20.49 24.04
C PHE A 135 4.34 -18.99 24.04
N LEU A 136 5.33 -18.52 24.79
CA LEU A 136 5.60 -17.09 24.94
C LEU A 136 6.05 -16.44 23.62
N ILE A 137 6.95 -17.09 22.88
CA ILE A 137 7.45 -16.57 21.58
C ILE A 137 6.31 -16.42 20.56
N PRO A 138 5.49 -17.45 20.28
CA PRO A 138 4.31 -17.32 19.41
C PRO A 138 3.37 -16.20 19.82
N PHE A 139 3.10 -16.08 21.13
CA PHE A 139 2.24 -15.05 21.66
C PHE A 139 2.80 -13.64 21.46
N LEU A 140 4.09 -13.42 21.77
CA LEU A 140 4.76 -12.13 21.58
C LEU A 140 4.79 -11.70 20.11
N CYS A 141 4.97 -12.64 19.17
CA CYS A 141 4.89 -12.35 17.73
C CYS A 141 3.51 -11.81 17.31
N LEU A 142 2.43 -12.43 17.82
CA LEU A 142 1.07 -11.95 17.56
C LEU A 142 0.82 -10.57 18.17
N VAL A 143 1.28 -10.35 19.39
CA VAL A 143 1.15 -9.05 20.08
C VAL A 143 1.90 -7.96 19.32
N ALA A 144 3.16 -8.21 18.91
CA ALA A 144 3.93 -7.27 18.11
C ALA A 144 3.24 -6.93 16.78
N SER A 145 2.75 -7.95 16.08
CA SER A 145 2.00 -7.77 14.82
C SER A 145 0.71 -6.96 15.03
N SER A 146 0.00 -7.21 16.14
CA SER A 146 -1.24 -6.52 16.51
C SER A 146 -0.98 -5.05 16.83
N ILE A 147 0.10 -4.75 17.56
CA ILE A 147 0.54 -3.38 17.85
C ILE A 147 0.78 -2.63 16.53
N ILE A 148 1.56 -3.20 15.61
CA ILE A 148 1.83 -2.57 14.31
C ILE A 148 0.52 -2.30 13.56
N PHE A 149 -0.39 -3.28 13.50
CA PHE A 149 -1.69 -3.12 12.84
C PHE A 149 -2.54 -1.99 13.44
N LEU A 150 -2.54 -1.84 14.77
CA LEU A 150 -3.27 -0.77 15.47
C LEU A 150 -2.68 0.61 15.19
N PHE A 151 -1.34 0.73 15.14
CA PHE A 151 -0.65 2.00 14.88
C PHE A 151 -0.64 2.43 13.41
N LEU A 152 -1.02 1.56 12.46
CA LEU A 152 -1.18 1.93 11.05
C LEU A 152 -2.40 2.86 10.86
N LYS A 153 -2.13 4.14 10.55
CA LYS A 153 -3.15 5.16 10.29
C LYS A 153 -3.70 5.14 8.85
N ASP A 154 -2.86 4.79 7.88
CA ASP A 154 -3.24 4.77 6.46
C ASP A 154 -4.15 3.57 6.15
N LYS A 155 -5.33 3.83 5.60
CA LYS A 155 -6.36 2.80 5.32
C LYS A 155 -5.90 1.77 4.29
N ASN A 156 -5.11 2.15 3.29
CA ASN A 156 -4.62 1.23 2.27
C ASN A 156 -3.51 0.35 2.83
N LYS A 157 -2.55 0.96 3.56
CA LYS A 157 -1.49 0.21 4.24
C LYS A 157 -2.05 -0.75 5.28
N LYS A 158 -3.05 -0.32 6.04
CA LYS A 158 -3.75 -1.14 7.05
C LYS A 158 -4.47 -2.32 6.41
N LYS A 159 -5.14 -2.14 5.27
CA LYS A 159 -5.77 -3.25 4.53
C LYS A 159 -4.74 -4.29 4.07
N ILE A 160 -3.64 -3.84 3.47
CA ILE A 160 -2.57 -4.73 3.00
C ILE A 160 -1.97 -5.48 4.19
N PHE A 161 -1.58 -4.76 5.24
CA PHE A 161 -1.05 -5.37 6.46
C PHE A 161 -2.04 -6.34 7.11
N GLY A 162 -3.34 -6.03 7.10
CA GLY A 162 -4.37 -6.91 7.64
C GLY A 162 -4.41 -8.30 6.98
N ILE A 163 -4.17 -8.39 5.67
CA ILE A 163 -4.09 -9.68 4.97
C ILE A 163 -2.90 -10.49 5.49
N PHE A 164 -1.72 -9.87 5.57
CA PHE A 164 -0.52 -10.54 6.11
C PHE A 164 -0.66 -10.90 7.58
N PHE A 165 -1.30 -10.05 8.37
CA PHE A 165 -1.60 -10.30 9.78
C PHE A 165 -2.50 -11.53 9.96
N LEU A 166 -3.52 -11.69 9.11
CA LEU A 166 -4.41 -12.85 9.16
C LEU A 166 -3.67 -14.14 8.80
N ILE A 167 -2.85 -14.12 7.74
CA ILE A 167 -2.02 -15.27 7.34
C ILE A 167 -1.09 -15.68 8.49
N HIS A 168 -0.35 -14.70 9.03
CA HIS A 168 0.53 -14.93 10.17
C HIS A 168 -0.23 -15.48 11.39
N SER A 169 -1.41 -14.92 11.70
CA SER A 169 -2.21 -15.38 12.84
C SER A 169 -2.63 -16.83 12.69
N LEU A 170 -3.01 -17.24 11.48
CA LEU A 170 -3.33 -18.62 11.17
C LEU A 170 -2.12 -19.55 11.32
N GLU A 171 -0.96 -19.15 10.81
CA GLU A 171 0.29 -19.91 10.94
C GLU A 171 0.71 -20.09 12.40
N VAL A 172 0.58 -19.04 13.22
CA VAL A 172 0.85 -19.12 14.66
C VAL A 172 -0.12 -20.10 15.33
N ILE A 173 -1.42 -20.04 15.02
CA ILE A 173 -2.41 -20.99 15.57
C ILE A 173 -2.05 -22.43 15.20
N ILE A 174 -1.72 -22.69 13.93
CA ILE A 174 -1.28 -24.02 13.47
C ILE A 174 -0.06 -24.49 14.25
N THR A 175 0.92 -23.60 14.45
CA THR A 175 2.14 -23.90 15.21
C THR A 175 1.83 -24.24 16.66
N VAL A 176 0.98 -23.45 17.33
CA VAL A 176 0.55 -23.72 18.71
C VAL A 176 -0.16 -25.07 18.82
N VAL A 177 -1.05 -25.40 17.88
CA VAL A 177 -1.73 -26.71 17.84
C VAL A 177 -0.73 -27.85 17.67
N ILE A 178 0.25 -27.71 16.77
CA ILE A 178 1.29 -28.74 16.58
C ILE A 178 2.11 -28.93 17.85
N MET A 179 2.48 -27.85 18.53
CA MET A 179 3.22 -27.91 19.80
C MET A 179 2.40 -28.61 20.89
N LEU A 180 1.09 -28.33 20.96
CA LEU A 180 0.17 -29.00 21.89
C LEU A 180 0.01 -30.50 21.63
N VAL A 181 0.06 -30.95 20.37
CA VAL A 181 -0.22 -32.35 20.01
C VAL A 181 1.05 -33.21 19.96
N ARG A 182 2.21 -32.62 19.63
CA ARG A 182 3.45 -33.37 19.36
C ARG A 182 4.56 -33.18 20.39
N ILE A 183 4.51 -32.12 21.19
CA ILE A 183 5.57 -31.80 22.16
C ILE A 183 5.06 -32.01 23.59
N LEU A 184 3.82 -31.61 23.85
CA LEU A 184 3.10 -31.87 25.10
C LEU A 184 2.40 -33.22 25.05
#